data_AF-A0A2V7QDB5-F1
#
_entry.id   AF-A0A2V7QDB5-F1
#
_cell.length_a   1.000
_cell.length_b   1.000
_cell.length_c   1.000
_cell.angle_alpha   90.00
_cell.angle_beta   90.00
_cell.angle_gamma   90.00
#
_symmetry.space_group_name_H-M   'P 1'
#
loop_
_entity.id
_entity.type
_entity.pdbx_description
1 polymer ?
#
loop_
_entity_poly.entity_id
_entity_poly.type
_entity_poly.pdbx_seq_one_letter_code
_entity_poly.pdbx_strand_id
1 'polypeptide(L)'
;MARRLVAAGFPAADVRVLIGPDAKHGNLVARFRGTGTGGRPIIGFAHLDVVPARRADWSVDPFTFLEKDGYFYGRGTTDDKVGDAILVA
;
A
#
# COMPACT_ATOMS: atom_id res chain seq x y z
N MET A 1 -0.56 5.16 -5.93
CA MET A 1 0.85 4.78 -5.66
C MET A 1 1.70 4.73 -6.93
N ALA A 2 1.27 4.10 -8.04
CA ALA A 2 2.07 4.03 -9.29
C ALA A 2 2.72 5.36 -9.73
N ARG A 3 1.95 6.46 -9.80
CA ARG A 3 2.49 7.79 -10.14
C ARG A 3 3.59 8.26 -9.18
N ARG A 4 3.46 7.97 -7.88
CA ARG A 4 4.47 8.32 -6.87
C ARG A 4 5.76 7.54 -7.08
N LEU A 5 5.66 6.23 -7.35
CA LEU A 5 6.82 5.38 -7.61
C LEU A 5 7.58 5.81 -8.87
N VAL A 6 6.86 6.14 -9.94
CA VAL A 6 7.48 6.69 -11.15
C VAL A 6 8.17 8.03 -10.87
N ALA A 7 7.51 8.93 -10.13
CA ALA A 7 8.11 10.21 -9.72
C ALA A 7 9.34 10.02 -8.80
N ALA A 8 9.39 8.92 -8.04
CA ALA A 8 10.52 8.54 -7.20
C ALA A 8 11.67 7.85 -7.97
N GLY A 9 11.58 7.73 -9.31
CA GLY A 9 12.67 7.23 -10.15
C GLY A 9 12.56 5.76 -10.55
N PHE A 10 11.46 5.06 -10.22
CA PHE A 10 11.22 3.74 -10.78
C PHE A 10 10.97 3.88 -12.30
N PRO A 11 11.61 3.04 -13.15
CA PRO A 11 11.30 3.03 -14.57
C PRO A 11 9.82 2.76 -14.80
N ALA A 12 9.15 3.54 -15.65
CA ALA A 12 7.73 3.32 -15.95
C ALA A 12 7.45 1.92 -16.53
N ALA A 13 8.44 1.32 -17.20
CA ALA A 13 8.38 -0.05 -17.67
C ALA A 13 8.38 -1.11 -16.54
N ASP A 14 8.79 -0.75 -15.34
CA ASP A 14 8.86 -1.63 -14.17
C ASP A 14 7.75 -1.35 -13.15
N VAL A 15 6.81 -0.45 -13.44
CA VAL A 15 5.60 -0.18 -12.64
C VAL A 15 4.37 -0.59 -13.44
N ARG A 16 3.52 -1.45 -12.85
CA ARG A 16 2.35 -2.04 -13.51
C ARG A 16 1.13 -1.97 -12.59
N VAL A 17 0.06 -1.37 -13.09
CA VAL A 17 -1.27 -1.49 -12.49
C VAL A 17 -2.00 -2.59 -13.25
N LEU A 18 -2.34 -3.66 -12.54
CA LEU A 18 -3.02 -4.84 -13.08
C LEU A 18 -4.47 -4.78 -12.61
N ILE A 19 -5.41 -4.53 -13.51
CA ILE A 19 -6.84 -4.46 -13.18
C ILE A 19 -7.47 -5.83 -13.34
N GLY A 20 -8.19 -6.27 -12.32
CA GLY A 20 -8.90 -7.54 -12.31
C GLY A 20 -10.15 -7.54 -13.21
N PRO A 21 -10.76 -8.71 -13.45
CA PRO A 21 -11.90 -8.85 -14.36
C PRO A 21 -13.13 -8.01 -14.01
N ASP A 22 -13.31 -7.68 -12.72
CA ASP A 22 -14.45 -6.90 -12.23
C ASP A 22 -14.23 -5.38 -12.26
N ALA A 23 -13.06 -4.92 -12.73
CA ALA A 23 -12.62 -3.53 -12.77
C ALA A 23 -12.60 -2.78 -11.42
N LYS A 24 -12.93 -3.46 -10.31
CA LYS A 24 -12.98 -2.88 -8.96
C LYS A 24 -11.73 -3.23 -8.17
N HIS A 25 -11.20 -4.43 -8.38
CA HIS A 25 -9.99 -4.90 -7.72
C HIS A 25 -8.81 -4.92 -8.67
N GLY A 26 -7.62 -4.74 -8.13
CA GLY A 26 -6.40 -4.74 -8.91
C GLY A 26 -5.17 -4.76 -8.03
N ASN A 27 -4.04 -5.01 -8.65
CA ASN A 27 -2.74 -5.08 -8.00
C ASN A 27 -1.82 -3.99 -8.57
N LEU A 28 -0.95 -3.45 -7.72
CA LEU A 28 0.19 -2.65 -8.15
C LEU A 28 1.46 -3.48 -7.99
N VAL A 29 2.16 -3.74 -9.08
CA VAL A 29 3.46 -4.41 -9.06
C VAL A 29 4.52 -3.40 -9.48
N ALA A 30 5.56 -3.25 -8.68
CA ALA A 30 6.70 -2.41 -9.00
C ALA A 30 8.00 -3.21 -8.78
N ARG A 31 8.98 -3.02 -9.66
CA ARG A 31 10.31 -3.62 -9.53
C ARG A 31 11.37 -2.54 -9.39
N PHE A 32 12.08 -2.56 -8.27
CA PHE A 32 13.34 -1.86 -8.13
C PHE A 32 14.47 -2.77 -8.64
N ARG A 33 15.24 -2.33 -9.65
CA ARG A 33 16.32 -3.15 -10.21
C ARG A 33 17.60 -2.94 -9.40
N GLY A 34 18.17 -4.02 -8.88
CA GLY A 34 19.50 -4.00 -8.28
C GLY A 34 20.61 -3.75 -9.31
N THR A 35 21.82 -3.45 -8.83
CA THR A 35 22.98 -3.06 -9.65
C THR A 35 23.71 -4.22 -10.32
N GLY A 36 23.13 -5.43 -10.35
CA GLY A 36 23.61 -6.51 -11.21
C GLY A 36 24.64 -7.47 -10.60
N THR A 37 24.77 -7.55 -9.27
CA THR A 37 25.73 -8.46 -8.62
C THR A 37 25.22 -9.90 -8.40
N GLY A 38 24.09 -10.29 -8.99
CA GLY A 38 23.67 -11.70 -9.05
C GLY A 38 22.89 -12.24 -7.84
N GLY A 39 22.28 -11.39 -7.01
CA GLY A 39 21.43 -11.80 -5.89
C GLY A 39 20.03 -12.30 -6.30
N ARG A 40 19.40 -13.11 -5.44
CA ARG A 40 17.97 -13.48 -5.59
C ARG A 40 17.08 -12.27 -5.27
N PRO A 41 15.97 -12.07 -5.99
CA PRO A 41 15.03 -10.99 -5.68
C PRO A 41 14.34 -11.23 -4.33
N ILE A 42 13.98 -10.15 -3.66
CA ILE A 42 13.10 -10.14 -2.48
C ILE A 42 11.76 -9.55 -2.94
N ILE A 43 10.66 -10.09 -2.42
CA ILE A 43 9.31 -9.56 -2.64
C ILE A 43 8.84 -8.94 -1.33
N GLY A 44 8.56 -7.64 -1.37
CA GLY A 44 7.69 -6.99 -0.38
C GLY A 44 6.24 -7.15 -0.82
N PHE A 45 5.34 -7.43 0.11
CA PHE A 45 3.92 -7.63 -0.17
C PHE A 45 3.09 -6.98 0.94
N ALA A 46 2.02 -6.31 0.53
CA ALA A 46 1.02 -5.71 1.38
C ALA A 46 -0.31 -5.67 0.61
N HIS A 47 -1.42 -5.44 1.30
CA HIS A 47 -2.75 -5.34 0.67
C HIS A 47 -3.47 -4.03 0.99
N LEU A 48 -4.26 -3.57 0.03
CA LEU A 48 -4.93 -2.26 0.07
C LEU A 48 -6.38 -2.35 0.55
N ASP A 49 -6.99 -3.52 0.46
CA ASP A 49 -8.35 -3.72 0.92
C ASP A 49 -8.42 -3.68 2.44
N VAL A 50 -9.63 -3.46 2.94
CA VAL A 50 -9.89 -3.36 4.37
C VAL A 50 -11.22 -4.00 4.65
N VAL A 51 -11.34 -4.56 5.85
CA VAL A 51 -12.64 -5.03 6.34
C VAL A 51 -13.66 -3.88 6.41
N PRO A 52 -14.97 -4.18 6.40
CA PRO A 52 -15.99 -3.16 6.64
C PRO A 52 -15.84 -2.51 8.03
N ALA A 53 -16.14 -1.22 8.15
CA ALA A 53 -16.32 -0.56 9.45
C ALA A 53 -17.55 0.34 9.44
N ARG A 54 -18.39 0.19 10.47
CA ARG A 54 -19.51 1.08 10.72
C ARG A 54 -19.08 2.13 11.73
N ARG A 55 -19.41 3.39 11.49
CA ARG A 55 -19.07 4.49 12.42
C ARG A 55 -19.63 4.27 13.83
N ALA A 56 -20.78 3.62 13.96
CA ALA A 56 -21.42 3.34 15.25
C ALA A 56 -20.61 2.38 16.15
N ASP A 57 -19.74 1.56 15.57
CA ASP A 57 -18.94 0.58 16.32
C ASP A 57 -17.58 1.17 16.79
N TRP A 58 -17.31 2.44 16.47
CA TRP A 58 -16.01 3.08 16.69
C TRP A 58 -16.13 4.32 17.60
N SER A 59 -15.12 4.53 18.44
CA SER A 59 -15.01 5.72 19.31
C SER A 59 -14.42 6.95 18.60
N VAL A 60 -13.93 6.77 17.37
CA VAL A 60 -13.37 7.80 16.47
C VAL A 60 -13.86 7.51 15.05
N ASP A 61 -13.80 8.46 14.11
CA ASP A 61 -14.18 8.15 12.72
C ASP A 61 -13.17 7.14 12.11
N PRO A 62 -13.60 5.92 11.72
CA PRO A 62 -12.71 4.91 11.14
C PRO A 62 -12.08 5.32 9.80
N PHE A 63 -12.60 6.36 9.14
CA PHE A 63 -12.11 6.83 7.84
C PHE A 63 -11.26 8.11 7.94
N THR A 64 -10.98 8.59 9.15
CA THR A 64 -10.06 9.69 9.42
C THR A 64 -8.82 9.14 10.11
N PHE A 65 -7.64 9.44 9.54
CA PHE A 65 -6.38 9.10 10.20
C PHE A 65 -6.17 10.04 11.39
N LEU A 66 -6.09 9.48 12.59
CA LEU A 66 -5.98 10.24 13.83
C LEU A 66 -4.79 9.73 14.64
N GLU A 67 -3.85 10.62 14.95
CA GLU A 67 -2.86 10.38 15.99
C GLU A 67 -3.42 10.85 17.34
N LYS A 68 -3.39 9.97 18.34
CA LYS A 68 -3.88 10.27 19.69
C LYS A 68 -3.17 9.39 20.71
N ASP A 69 -2.70 9.99 21.80
CA ASP A 69 -2.08 9.30 22.94
C ASP A 69 -0.93 8.34 22.55
N GLY A 70 -0.17 8.69 21.50
CA GLY A 70 0.94 7.87 20.98
C GLY A 70 0.51 6.72 20.05
N TYR A 71 -0.76 6.66 19.67
CA TYR A 71 -1.31 5.65 18.75
C TYR A 71 -1.90 6.29 17.49
N PHE A 72 -1.89 5.53 16.40
CA PHE A 72 -2.55 5.89 15.15
C PHE A 72 -3.85 5.10 14.99
N TYR A 73 -4.97 5.80 14.90
CA TYR A 73 -6.30 5.24 14.69
C TYR A 73 -6.75 5.47 13.26
N GLY A 74 -7.44 4.49 12.71
CA GLY A 74 -7.99 4.51 11.37
C GLY A 74 -8.13 3.10 10.83
N ARG A 75 -9.17 2.86 10.03
CA ARG A 75 -9.37 1.57 9.40
C ARG A 75 -8.32 1.34 8.33
N GLY A 76 -7.64 0.22 8.46
CA GLY A 76 -6.50 -0.12 7.61
C GLY A 76 -5.17 0.39 8.16
N THR A 77 -5.15 1.14 9.28
CA THR A 77 -3.89 1.65 9.82
C THR A 77 -2.95 0.50 10.19
N THR A 78 -3.42 -0.57 10.84
CA THR A 78 -2.59 -1.75 11.10
C THR A 78 -2.71 -2.83 10.02
N ASP A 79 -3.92 -3.06 9.49
CA ASP A 79 -4.20 -4.14 8.54
C ASP A 79 -4.85 -3.58 7.26
N ASP A 80 -4.08 -3.27 6.22
CA ASP A 80 -2.60 -3.43 6.12
C ASP A 80 -1.90 -2.21 5.50
N LYS A 81 -2.55 -1.04 5.53
CA LYS A 81 -2.02 0.15 4.86
C LYS A 81 -0.70 0.65 5.45
N VAL A 82 -0.34 0.26 6.67
CA VAL A 82 1.01 0.50 7.20
C VAL A 82 2.06 -0.31 6.45
N GLY A 83 1.78 -1.57 6.09
CA GLY A 83 2.67 -2.38 5.26
C GLY A 83 2.94 -1.70 3.92
N ASP A 84 1.88 -1.27 3.25
CA ASP A 84 1.97 -0.50 2.00
C ASP A 84 2.80 0.78 2.17
N ALA A 85 2.53 1.55 3.22
CA ALA A 85 3.22 2.81 3.48
C ALA A 85 4.71 2.61 3.73
N ILE A 86 5.09 1.59 4.50
CA ILE A 86 6.49 1.24 4.77
C ILE A 86 7.21 0.83 3.48
N LEU A 87 6.56 0.05 2.62
CA LEU A 87 7.18 -0.44 1.37
C LEU A 87 7.46 0.67 0.36
N VAL A 88 6.76 1.80 0.43
CA VAL A 88 6.89 2.92 -0.55
C VAL A 88 7.40 4.23 0.05
N ALA A 89 7.80 4.23 1.32
CA ALA A 89 8.29 5.41 2.04
C ALA A 89 9.57 5.98 1.42
#